data_AF-A0A0R1LGI8-F1
#
_entry.id   AF-A0A0R1LGI8-F1
#
_cell.length_a   1.000
_cell.length_b   1.000
_cell.length_c   1.000
_cell.angle_alpha   90.00
_cell.angle_beta   90.00
_cell.angle_gamma   90.00
#
_symmetry.space_group_name_H-M   'P 1'
#
loop_
_entity.id
_entity.type
_entity.pdbx_description
1 polymer ?
#
loop_
_entity_poly.entity_id
_entity_poly.type
_entity_poly.pdbx_seq_one_letter_code
_entity_poly.pdbx_strand_id
1 'polypeptide(L)'
;MKRLRQLMVGVVTAVTLLTGGLSTGAVTPTVTAHAATTSTTSSTVNLKAKAGIAVDAQTGQILYEKNGDQTLPVASMSKLLSIYLVLQAVHAGKLKWDQKITISKPIAKVAENTDLSNVPLRAGHSYTVKSLYQASLIYSANGAIEALGSAVAGSPHAFVTQMKAQAKKLGMTNVKIYNACGLTNKQVGALGYSNVAGKAENEWSAADQAKLAVALLNKYPEVLQTTKIAKMWFEKGTKDATKMENWNWMLKGLTASYTKLHVDGLKTGTSDAAGANFTGTAHNNGNRIITVVLHAAHKSETDPSRFQQTQKMMSYVYNNFKTVTYHAGQAVTGAKTVTTHDAKEKTAKTALADDVKLWLRNDQVASNITAKPQLKASLTKDHALEAPVTKNQQIGTANLSLKGDQLGFLGNTKTVKVPLKVTQSVEKANVFVRMWRWVVALF
;
A
#
# COMPACT_ATOMS: atom_id res chain seq x y z
N MET A 1 -52.35 -28.82 2.89
CA MET A 1 -52.98 -27.99 1.83
C MET A 1 -53.39 -26.65 2.45
N LYS A 2 -53.04 -25.53 1.79
CA LYS A 2 -53.74 -24.21 1.70
C LYS A 2 -54.80 -23.93 2.80
N ARG A 3 -54.83 -22.83 3.55
CA ARG A 3 -54.83 -21.38 3.21
C ARG A 3 -55.17 -20.65 4.53
N LEU A 4 -54.52 -19.56 4.95
CA LEU A 4 -54.60 -18.17 4.48
C LEU A 4 -55.61 -17.29 5.28
N ARG A 5 -55.04 -16.28 5.97
CA ARG A 5 -55.52 -14.91 6.25
C ARG A 5 -56.85 -14.70 7.02
N GLN A 6 -56.82 -13.82 8.02
CA GLN A 6 -57.25 -12.42 7.85
C GLN A 6 -56.86 -11.50 9.03
N LEU A 7 -56.56 -10.25 8.67
CA LEU A 7 -56.30 -9.09 9.50
C LEU A 7 -57.53 -8.68 10.34
N MET A 8 -57.31 -8.04 11.48
CA MET A 8 -58.07 -6.84 11.84
C MET A 8 -57.22 -5.87 12.67
N VAL A 9 -57.15 -4.64 12.17
CA VAL A 9 -56.67 -3.43 12.84
C VAL A 9 -57.89 -2.74 13.44
N GLY A 10 -57.80 -2.26 14.68
CA GLY A 10 -58.83 -1.44 15.32
C GLY A 10 -58.22 -0.56 16.39
N VAL A 11 -58.04 0.72 16.05
CA VAL A 11 -57.69 1.83 16.96
C VAL A 11 -58.98 2.30 17.63
N VAL A 12 -59.01 2.46 18.96
CA VAL A 12 -60.00 3.32 19.65
C VAL A 12 -59.32 4.11 20.75
N THR A 13 -59.67 5.39 20.73
CA THR A 13 -59.22 6.55 21.49
C THR A 13 -59.80 6.60 22.90
N ALA A 14 -59.23 7.46 23.74
CA ALA A 14 -59.24 7.49 25.20
C ALA A 14 -60.42 8.23 25.88
N VAL A 15 -60.38 8.15 27.23
CA VAL A 15 -60.93 9.03 28.29
C VAL A 15 -62.42 8.74 28.64
N THR A 16 -62.80 8.40 29.88
CA THR A 16 -62.86 9.30 31.05
C THR A 16 -63.00 8.56 32.39
N LEU A 17 -62.54 9.23 33.45
CA LEU A 17 -62.40 8.89 34.88
C LEU A 17 -63.62 8.27 35.59
N LEU A 18 -63.37 7.44 36.63
CA LEU A 18 -63.93 7.63 37.99
C LEU A 18 -63.26 6.71 39.04
N THR A 19 -62.64 7.37 40.01
CA THR A 19 -62.57 7.10 41.47
C THR A 19 -62.49 5.67 42.04
N GLY A 20 -61.47 5.47 42.88
CA GLY A 20 -61.63 4.80 44.17
C GLY A 20 -61.03 3.40 44.27
N GLY A 21 -59.95 3.25 45.06
CA GLY A 21 -59.48 1.94 45.52
C GLY A 21 -57.98 1.89 45.76
N LEU A 22 -57.57 2.17 47.01
CA LEU A 22 -56.26 1.76 47.48
C LEU A 22 -56.17 0.22 47.42
N SER A 23 -55.33 -0.29 46.51
CA SER A 23 -54.85 -1.66 46.56
C SER A 23 -53.33 -1.63 46.42
N THR A 24 -52.66 -2.17 47.42
CA THR A 24 -51.21 -2.32 47.49
C THR A 24 -50.78 -3.41 46.52
N GLY A 25 -50.58 -3.03 45.26
CA GLY A 25 -50.01 -3.86 44.20
C GLY A 25 -48.49 -3.68 44.14
N ALA A 26 -47.75 -4.76 44.40
CA ALA A 26 -46.32 -4.83 44.22
C ALA A 26 -45.93 -4.49 42.77
N VAL A 27 -45.20 -3.39 42.57
CA VAL A 27 -44.66 -3.01 41.26
C VAL A 27 -43.38 -3.80 41.04
N THR A 28 -43.46 -4.91 40.30
CA THR A 28 -42.27 -5.48 39.67
C THR A 28 -41.81 -4.52 38.57
N PRO A 29 -40.57 -4.00 38.59
CA PRO A 29 -40.08 -3.17 37.50
C PRO A 29 -39.89 -4.05 36.27
N THR A 30 -40.76 -3.89 35.28
CA THR A 30 -40.57 -4.45 33.95
C THR A 30 -39.41 -3.70 33.30
N VAL A 31 -38.19 -4.24 33.43
CA VAL A 31 -37.03 -3.77 32.68
C VAL A 31 -37.29 -4.10 31.21
N THR A 32 -37.85 -3.15 30.47
CA THR A 32 -37.85 -3.18 29.02
C THR A 32 -36.40 -2.98 28.57
N ALA A 33 -35.72 -4.08 28.28
CA ALA A 33 -34.45 -4.07 27.60
C ALA A 33 -34.65 -3.39 26.23
N HIS A 34 -34.41 -2.08 26.18
CA HIS A 34 -34.11 -1.41 24.92
C HIS A 34 -32.85 -2.07 24.42
N ALA A 35 -32.99 -2.94 23.41
CA ALA A 35 -31.87 -3.38 22.61
C ALA A 35 -31.17 -2.12 22.13
N ALA A 36 -30.04 -1.80 22.75
CA ALA A 36 -29.17 -0.75 22.27
C ALA A 36 -28.73 -1.20 20.89
N THR A 37 -29.36 -0.62 19.86
CA THR A 37 -28.85 -0.62 18.51
C THR A 37 -27.49 0.04 18.63
N THR A 38 -26.46 -0.78 18.75
CA THR A 38 -25.07 -0.37 18.66
C THR A 38 -24.94 0.20 17.26
N SER A 39 -25.10 1.52 17.17
CA SER A 39 -24.68 2.28 16.02
C SER A 39 -23.20 1.95 15.88
N THR A 40 -22.89 1.09 14.90
CA THR A 40 -21.53 0.86 14.42
C THR A 40 -21.06 2.18 13.83
N THR A 41 -20.65 3.08 14.71
CA THR A 41 -19.78 4.18 14.38
C THR A 41 -18.53 3.53 13.82
N SER A 42 -18.45 3.50 12.49
CA SER A 42 -17.19 3.31 11.79
C SER A 42 -16.19 4.22 12.51
N SER A 43 -15.24 3.63 13.22
CA SER A 43 -14.26 4.35 14.03
C SER A 43 -13.34 5.10 13.08
N THR A 44 -13.82 6.25 12.60
CA THR A 44 -13.07 7.09 11.67
C THR A 44 -11.84 7.58 12.41
N VAL A 45 -10.66 7.19 11.92
CA VAL A 45 -9.41 7.74 12.45
C VAL A 45 -9.46 9.24 12.19
N ASN A 46 -9.59 10.04 13.25
CA ASN A 46 -9.48 11.50 13.18
C ASN A 46 -8.02 11.89 12.91
N LEU A 47 -7.62 11.74 11.64
CA LEU A 47 -6.27 11.97 11.16
C LEU A 47 -6.04 13.47 10.97
N LYS A 48 -5.15 14.05 11.79
CA LYS A 48 -4.72 15.44 11.70
C LYS A 48 -3.59 15.63 10.69
N ALA A 49 -3.91 15.41 9.42
CA ALA A 49 -3.06 15.59 8.24
C ALA A 49 -3.93 15.89 7.01
N LYS A 50 -3.38 16.45 5.92
CA LYS A 50 -4.18 16.72 4.70
C LYS A 50 -4.57 15.43 3.97
N ALA A 51 -3.66 14.46 3.90
CA ALA A 51 -3.94 13.16 3.32
C ALA A 51 -3.27 12.02 4.11
N GLY A 52 -3.82 10.82 3.99
CA GLY A 52 -3.17 9.61 4.48
C GLY A 52 -3.84 8.34 3.99
N ILE A 53 -3.05 7.26 3.91
CA ILE A 53 -3.51 5.94 3.47
C ILE A 53 -2.79 4.85 4.26
N ALA A 54 -3.48 3.78 4.61
CA ALA A 54 -2.89 2.57 5.15
C ALA A 54 -3.22 1.40 4.21
N VAL A 55 -2.22 0.61 3.85
CA VAL A 55 -2.37 -0.52 2.93
C VAL A 55 -1.67 -1.78 3.45
N ASP A 56 -2.17 -2.94 3.04
CA ASP A 56 -1.44 -4.19 3.14
C ASP A 56 -0.21 -4.15 2.22
N ALA A 57 0.95 -4.54 2.75
CA ALA A 57 2.20 -4.42 2.02
C ALA A 57 2.35 -5.44 0.86
N GLN A 58 1.62 -6.57 0.91
CA GLN A 58 1.73 -7.64 -0.09
C GLN A 58 0.76 -7.41 -1.26
N THR A 59 -0.51 -7.17 -0.94
CA THR A 59 -1.62 -7.11 -1.91
C THR A 59 -1.98 -5.69 -2.34
N GLY A 60 -1.56 -4.67 -1.57
CA GLY A 60 -1.99 -3.30 -1.78
C GLY A 60 -3.46 -3.05 -1.40
N GLN A 61 -4.07 -3.93 -0.60
CA GLN A 61 -5.41 -3.72 -0.06
C GLN A 61 -5.43 -2.44 0.78
N ILE A 62 -6.40 -1.56 0.54
CA ILE A 62 -6.55 -0.30 1.28
C ILE A 62 -7.36 -0.58 2.56
N LEU A 63 -6.77 -0.22 3.70
CA LEU A 63 -7.30 -0.49 5.05
C LEU A 63 -7.78 0.79 5.73
N TYR A 64 -7.28 1.94 5.27
CA TYR A 64 -7.72 3.27 5.66
C TYR A 64 -7.34 4.26 4.56
N GLU A 65 -8.19 5.26 4.31
CA GLU A 65 -7.88 6.33 3.38
C GLU A 65 -8.52 7.66 3.81
N LYS A 66 -7.76 8.75 3.62
CA LYS A 66 -8.22 10.13 3.68
C LYS A 66 -7.52 10.89 2.56
N ASN A 67 -8.27 11.38 1.57
CA ASN A 67 -7.76 12.16 0.44
C ASN A 67 -6.57 11.46 -0.27
N GLY A 68 -6.64 10.14 -0.48
CA GLY A 68 -5.51 9.33 -0.93
C GLY A 68 -4.94 9.76 -2.28
N ASP A 69 -5.79 10.28 -3.17
CA ASP A 69 -5.44 10.75 -4.51
C ASP A 69 -5.04 12.23 -4.58
N GLN A 70 -5.09 12.98 -3.47
CA GLN A 70 -4.69 14.38 -3.45
C GLN A 70 -3.19 14.54 -3.67
N THR A 71 -2.80 15.23 -4.74
CA THR A 71 -1.39 15.54 -5.03
C THR A 71 -0.87 16.61 -4.09
N LEU A 72 0.18 16.27 -3.33
CA LEU A 72 0.80 17.15 -2.34
C LEU A 72 2.32 17.06 -2.45
N PRO A 73 3.05 18.07 -1.95
CA PRO A 73 4.49 17.98 -1.87
C PRO A 73 4.96 16.87 -0.92
N VAL A 74 5.94 16.09 -1.35
CA VAL A 74 6.38 14.88 -0.64
C VAL A 74 7.76 15.03 0.00
N ALA A 75 8.48 16.09 -0.32
CA ALA A 75 9.82 16.38 0.16
C ALA A 75 10.72 15.13 0.08
N SER A 76 11.52 14.86 1.13
CA SER A 76 12.46 13.73 1.20
C SER A 76 11.86 12.33 1.09
N MET A 77 10.53 12.16 1.12
CA MET A 77 9.95 10.86 0.75
C MET A 77 10.23 10.49 -0.71
N SER A 78 10.58 11.48 -1.54
CA SER A 78 11.05 11.29 -2.91
C SER A 78 12.21 10.32 -3.04
N LYS A 79 13.06 10.25 -2.01
CA LYS A 79 14.22 9.38 -1.98
C LYS A 79 13.84 7.91 -2.11
N LEU A 80 12.62 7.49 -1.76
CA LEU A 80 12.20 6.10 -1.97
C LEU A 80 12.14 5.71 -3.45
N LEU A 81 11.74 6.65 -4.33
CA LEU A 81 11.74 6.40 -5.78
C LEU A 81 13.17 6.35 -6.33
N SER A 82 14.03 7.25 -5.84
CA SER A 82 15.45 7.24 -6.17
C SER A 82 16.12 5.95 -5.71
N ILE A 83 15.82 5.49 -4.49
CA ILE A 83 16.33 4.24 -3.92
C ILE A 83 15.82 3.02 -4.70
N TYR A 84 14.57 3.02 -5.17
CA TYR A 84 14.07 1.97 -6.06
C TYR A 84 14.95 1.81 -7.32
N LEU A 85 15.32 2.93 -7.95
CA LEU A 85 16.18 2.94 -9.13
C LEU A 85 17.63 2.56 -8.82
N VAL A 86 18.16 3.00 -7.67
CA VAL A 86 19.50 2.61 -7.20
C VAL A 86 19.57 1.10 -6.97
N LEU A 87 18.59 0.54 -6.25
CA LEU A 87 18.52 -0.91 -6.01
C LEU A 87 18.33 -1.68 -7.32
N GLN A 88 17.53 -1.15 -8.25
CA GLN A 88 17.41 -1.72 -9.60
C GLN A 88 18.76 -1.76 -10.33
N ALA A 89 19.55 -0.69 -10.27
CA ALA A 89 20.87 -0.64 -10.89
C ALA A 89 21.85 -1.62 -10.23
N VAL A 90 21.78 -1.77 -8.89
CA VAL A 90 22.58 -2.74 -8.14
C VAL A 90 22.24 -4.18 -8.53
N HIS A 91 20.96 -4.55 -8.53
CA HIS A 91 20.51 -5.89 -8.93
C HIS A 91 20.81 -6.20 -10.39
N ALA A 92 20.81 -5.19 -11.26
CA ALA A 92 21.22 -5.35 -12.65
C ALA A 92 22.75 -5.35 -12.86
N GLY A 93 23.56 -5.28 -11.79
CA GLY A 93 25.03 -5.26 -11.86
C GLY A 93 25.63 -3.97 -12.42
N LYS A 94 24.82 -2.93 -12.67
CA LYS A 94 25.27 -1.62 -13.18
C LYS A 94 25.96 -0.76 -12.12
N LEU A 95 25.65 -1.01 -10.85
CA LEU A 95 26.22 -0.32 -9.71
C LEU A 95 26.64 -1.36 -8.66
N LYS A 96 27.82 -1.26 -8.06
CA LYS A 96 28.27 -2.17 -7.01
C LYS A 96 28.34 -1.47 -5.66
N TRP A 97 28.07 -2.17 -4.56
CA TRP A 97 28.02 -1.56 -3.23
C TRP A 97 29.34 -0.92 -2.77
N ASP A 98 30.46 -1.51 -3.18
CA ASP A 98 31.83 -1.08 -2.88
C ASP A 98 32.41 -0.09 -3.90
N GLN A 99 31.73 0.09 -5.05
CA GLN A 99 32.10 1.09 -6.04
C GLN A 99 32.14 2.47 -5.40
N LYS A 100 33.20 3.22 -5.71
CA LYS A 100 33.37 4.59 -5.25
C LYS A 100 32.79 5.58 -6.27
N ILE A 101 32.01 6.54 -5.80
CA ILE A 101 31.44 7.64 -6.57
C ILE A 101 32.17 8.93 -6.18
N THR A 102 32.84 9.56 -7.15
CA THR A 102 33.48 10.87 -6.96
C THR A 102 32.42 11.96 -6.96
N ILE A 103 32.44 12.81 -5.93
CA ILE A 103 31.45 13.87 -5.74
C ILE A 103 31.80 15.09 -6.60
N SER A 104 30.84 15.56 -7.39
CA SER A 104 30.99 16.78 -8.19
C SER A 104 30.84 18.04 -7.34
N LYS A 105 31.37 19.18 -7.82
CA LYS A 105 31.23 20.48 -7.13
C LYS A 105 29.75 20.86 -6.87
N PRO A 106 28.81 20.71 -7.83
CA PRO A 106 27.40 21.02 -7.56
C PRO A 106 26.77 20.15 -6.46
N ILE A 107 27.11 18.86 -6.41
CA ILE A 107 26.59 17.95 -5.39
C ILE A 107 27.19 18.27 -4.01
N ALA A 108 28.50 18.53 -3.96
CA ALA A 108 29.15 18.98 -2.73
C ALA A 108 28.49 20.26 -2.19
N LYS A 109 28.16 21.21 -3.07
CA LYS A 109 27.47 22.45 -2.66
C LYS A 109 26.10 22.19 -2.02
N VAL A 110 25.34 21.20 -2.50
CA VAL A 110 24.08 20.78 -1.86
C VAL A 110 24.36 20.11 -0.51
N ALA A 111 25.42 19.32 -0.41
CA ALA A 111 25.81 18.62 0.82
C ALA A 111 26.33 19.56 1.92
N GLU A 112 26.95 20.67 1.54
CA GLU A 112 27.50 21.71 2.43
C GLU A 112 26.43 22.60 3.07
N ASN A 113 25.20 22.59 2.55
CA ASN A 113 24.11 23.37 3.13
C ASN A 113 23.62 22.71 4.44
N THR A 114 23.95 23.34 5.56
CA THR A 114 23.64 22.88 6.93
C THR A 114 22.18 23.05 7.33
N ASP A 115 21.41 23.87 6.60
CA ASP A 115 19.97 24.03 6.82
C ASP A 115 19.18 22.84 6.25
N LEU A 116 19.85 21.94 5.53
CA LEU A 116 19.27 20.77 4.88
C LEU A 116 19.89 19.49 5.44
N SER A 117 19.11 18.40 5.48
CA SER A 117 19.62 17.11 5.93
C SER A 117 20.74 16.59 5.01
N ASN A 118 21.95 16.53 5.52
CA ASN A 118 23.14 16.09 4.79
C ASN A 118 24.16 15.42 5.71
N VAL A 119 25.03 14.63 5.09
CA VAL A 119 26.36 14.31 5.61
C VAL A 119 27.36 15.14 4.79
N PRO A 120 28.54 15.51 5.34
CA PRO A 120 29.53 16.26 4.58
C PRO A 120 30.02 15.42 3.39
N LEU A 121 29.92 15.98 2.18
CA LEU A 121 30.46 15.38 0.96
C LEU A 121 31.37 16.38 0.28
N ARG A 122 32.65 16.02 0.13
CA ARG A 122 33.66 16.93 -0.44
C ARG A 122 33.79 16.74 -1.94
N ALA A 123 33.83 17.85 -2.69
CA ALA A 123 34.09 17.83 -4.12
C ALA A 123 35.42 17.12 -4.43
N GLY A 124 35.43 16.25 -5.44
CA GLY A 124 36.58 15.45 -5.85
C GLY A 124 36.91 14.27 -4.93
N HIS A 125 36.31 14.15 -3.76
CA HIS A 125 36.44 12.96 -2.92
C HIS A 125 35.45 11.87 -3.36
N SER A 126 35.79 10.61 -3.11
CA SER A 126 34.96 9.47 -3.51
C SER A 126 34.46 8.68 -2.29
N TYR A 127 33.15 8.42 -2.27
CA TYR A 127 32.48 7.64 -1.22
C TYR A 127 31.88 6.37 -1.82
N THR A 128 31.73 5.32 -1.03
CA THR A 128 31.14 4.07 -1.53
C THR A 128 29.64 4.23 -1.79
N VAL A 129 29.11 3.50 -2.78
CA VAL A 129 27.66 3.41 -3.02
C VAL A 129 26.92 3.02 -1.74
N LYS A 130 27.46 2.08 -0.96
CA LYS A 130 26.89 1.65 0.32
C LYS A 130 26.80 2.79 1.34
N SER A 131 27.86 3.58 1.53
CA SER A 131 27.83 4.68 2.51
C SER A 131 26.87 5.79 2.09
N LEU A 132 26.81 6.12 0.80
CA LEU A 132 25.85 7.09 0.26
C LEU A 132 24.40 6.60 0.39
N TYR A 133 24.15 5.31 0.14
CA TYR A 133 22.84 4.67 0.27
C TYR A 133 22.35 4.69 1.72
N GLN A 134 23.23 4.31 2.66
CA GLN A 134 22.95 4.33 4.09
C GLN A 134 22.68 5.77 4.59
N ALA A 135 23.49 6.74 4.16
CA ALA A 135 23.27 8.15 4.50
C ALA A 135 21.94 8.69 3.96
N SER A 136 21.54 8.26 2.76
CA SER A 136 20.28 8.66 2.13
C SER A 136 19.04 8.15 2.88
N LEU A 137 19.09 6.92 3.41
CA LEU A 137 17.97 6.29 4.10
C LEU A 137 17.91 6.61 5.60
N ILE A 138 19.06 6.65 6.27
CA ILE A 138 19.14 6.88 7.72
C ILE A 138 19.04 8.39 8.01
N TYR A 139 19.92 9.18 7.40
CA TYR A 139 20.07 10.60 7.71
C TYR A 139 19.43 11.53 6.66
N SER A 140 18.75 10.95 5.67
CA SER A 140 18.08 11.70 4.61
C SER A 140 19.01 12.60 3.79
N ALA A 141 20.30 12.23 3.68
CA ALA A 141 21.32 13.07 3.05
C ALA A 141 21.01 13.39 1.58
N ASN A 142 20.85 14.67 1.27
CA ASN A 142 20.45 15.14 -0.06
C ASN A 142 21.56 14.96 -1.09
N GLY A 143 22.78 15.40 -0.79
CA GLY A 143 23.92 15.23 -1.71
C GLY A 143 24.21 13.76 -2.02
N ALA A 144 24.00 12.87 -1.04
CA ALA A 144 24.26 11.44 -1.20
C ALA A 144 23.33 10.80 -2.24
N ILE A 145 22.02 11.10 -2.19
CA ILE A 145 21.07 10.54 -3.15
C ILE A 145 21.21 11.17 -4.54
N GLU A 146 21.61 12.45 -4.65
CA GLU A 146 21.92 13.09 -5.93
C GLU A 146 23.17 12.48 -6.58
N ALA A 147 24.19 12.14 -5.78
CA ALA A 147 25.37 11.41 -6.25
C ALA A 147 25.02 10.02 -6.76
N LEU A 148 24.21 9.27 -6.01
CA LEU A 148 23.72 7.95 -6.44
C LEU A 148 22.90 8.05 -7.73
N GLY A 149 21.97 9.01 -7.82
CA GLY A 149 21.17 9.20 -9.01
C GLY A 149 22.01 9.54 -10.24
N SER A 150 22.99 10.42 -10.08
CA SER A 150 23.95 10.76 -11.14
C SER A 150 24.79 9.56 -11.56
N ALA A 151 25.22 8.71 -10.63
CA ALA A 151 25.95 7.48 -10.95
C ALA A 151 25.09 6.46 -11.72
N VAL A 152 23.78 6.39 -11.43
CA VAL A 152 22.84 5.49 -12.12
C VAL A 152 22.54 5.95 -13.55
N ALA A 153 22.39 7.27 -13.78
CA ALA A 153 21.87 7.79 -15.04
C ALA A 153 22.86 8.66 -15.84
N GLY A 154 24.06 8.90 -15.32
CA GLY A 154 25.08 9.78 -15.90
C GLY A 154 24.91 11.26 -15.54
N SER A 155 23.69 11.73 -15.27
CA SER A 155 23.43 13.11 -14.83
C SER A 155 22.16 13.22 -13.96
N PRO A 156 22.01 14.29 -13.16
CA PRO A 156 20.80 14.55 -12.38
C PRO A 156 19.53 14.59 -13.23
N HIS A 157 19.57 15.28 -14.38
CA HIS A 157 18.39 15.42 -15.25
C HIS A 157 18.04 14.11 -15.95
N ALA A 158 19.03 13.32 -16.37
CA ALA A 158 18.79 11.97 -16.89
C ALA A 158 18.17 11.06 -15.82
N PHE A 159 18.59 11.22 -14.55
CA PHE A 159 17.99 10.48 -13.44
C PHE A 159 16.54 10.87 -13.20
N VAL A 160 16.19 12.16 -13.24
CA VAL A 160 14.80 12.64 -13.16
C VAL A 160 13.94 12.05 -14.27
N THR A 161 14.47 11.93 -15.49
CA THR A 161 13.79 11.24 -16.60
C THR A 161 13.51 9.78 -16.27
N GLN A 162 14.48 9.06 -15.70
CA GLN A 162 14.27 7.68 -15.25
C GLN A 162 13.25 7.59 -14.10
N MET A 163 13.27 8.54 -13.15
CA MET A 163 12.28 8.60 -12.07
C MET A 163 10.85 8.76 -12.61
N LYS A 164 10.63 9.67 -13.58
CA LYS A 164 9.32 9.86 -14.22
C LYS A 164 8.87 8.61 -14.97
N ALA A 165 9.78 7.98 -15.72
CA ALA A 165 9.49 6.73 -16.43
C ALA A 165 9.12 5.60 -15.46
N GLN A 166 9.83 5.49 -14.34
CA GLN A 166 9.56 4.49 -13.32
C GLN A 166 8.26 4.76 -12.57
N ALA A 167 7.96 6.01 -12.22
CA ALA A 167 6.69 6.40 -11.62
C ALA A 167 5.50 5.99 -12.53
N LYS A 168 5.60 6.26 -13.84
CA LYS A 168 4.60 5.81 -14.82
C LYS A 168 4.43 4.28 -14.84
N LYS A 169 5.55 3.53 -14.81
CA LYS A 169 5.51 2.04 -14.74
C LYS A 169 4.85 1.51 -13.47
N LEU A 170 4.95 2.25 -12.37
CA LEU A 170 4.29 1.93 -11.10
C LEU A 170 2.82 2.40 -11.06
N GLY A 171 2.30 2.99 -12.13
CA GLY A 171 0.94 3.52 -12.19
C GLY A 171 0.74 4.78 -11.36
N MET A 172 1.81 5.53 -11.10
CA MET A 172 1.76 6.86 -10.48
C MET A 172 1.56 7.89 -11.59
N THR A 173 0.31 8.31 -11.80
CA THR A 173 -0.10 9.06 -13.02
C THR A 173 -0.09 10.56 -12.84
N ASN A 174 -0.12 11.08 -11.61
CA ASN A 174 -0.13 12.51 -11.32
C ASN A 174 1.08 12.91 -10.43
N VAL A 175 2.27 12.82 -11.02
CA VAL A 175 3.55 13.09 -10.33
C VAL A 175 4.22 14.33 -10.92
N LYS A 176 4.80 15.17 -10.05
CA LYS A 176 5.78 16.19 -10.44
C LYS A 176 7.12 15.80 -9.84
N ILE A 177 8.15 15.72 -10.67
CA ILE A 177 9.49 15.29 -10.27
C ILE A 177 10.53 16.22 -10.91
N TYR A 178 11.37 16.81 -10.06
CA TYR A 178 12.38 17.81 -10.42
C TYR A 178 13.80 17.43 -9.97
N ASN A 179 13.96 16.58 -8.96
CA ASN A 179 15.27 16.11 -8.50
C ASN A 179 15.16 14.80 -7.70
N ALA A 180 16.31 14.20 -7.38
CA ALA A 180 16.38 12.90 -6.71
C ALA A 180 16.07 12.97 -5.21
N CYS A 181 16.30 14.13 -4.59
CA CYS A 181 16.24 14.28 -3.14
C CYS A 181 14.91 14.81 -2.60
N GLY A 182 14.09 15.44 -3.44
CA GLY A 182 12.83 16.09 -3.07
C GLY A 182 12.95 17.49 -2.50
N LEU A 183 14.11 18.14 -2.67
CA LEU A 183 14.28 19.56 -2.33
C LEU A 183 13.59 20.46 -3.36
N THR A 184 13.45 21.75 -3.05
CA THR A 184 13.01 22.74 -4.04
C THR A 184 14.06 22.96 -5.12
N ASN A 185 13.63 23.41 -6.30
CA ASN A 185 14.51 23.72 -7.43
C ASN A 185 15.60 24.74 -7.07
N LYS A 186 15.29 25.71 -6.19
CA LYS A 186 16.27 26.68 -5.67
C LYS A 186 17.30 26.03 -4.75
N GLN A 187 16.87 25.13 -3.86
CA GLN A 187 17.75 24.48 -2.88
C GLN A 187 18.76 23.53 -3.53
N VAL A 188 18.43 22.90 -4.66
CA VAL A 188 19.38 22.06 -5.41
C VAL A 188 20.36 22.86 -6.28
N GLY A 189 20.19 24.18 -6.38
CA GLY A 189 21.10 25.08 -7.08
C GLY A 189 21.36 24.65 -8.53
N ALA A 190 22.63 24.48 -8.89
CA ALA A 190 23.05 24.13 -10.25
C ALA A 190 22.59 22.73 -10.73
N LEU A 191 22.09 21.86 -9.83
CA LEU A 191 21.49 20.58 -10.22
C LEU A 191 20.04 20.74 -10.73
N GLY A 192 19.41 21.87 -10.43
CA GLY A 192 18.03 22.18 -10.80
C GLY A 192 17.85 22.54 -12.27
N TYR A 193 16.66 23.04 -12.60
CA TYR A 193 16.29 23.48 -13.94
C TYR A 193 16.15 25.01 -13.98
N SER A 194 16.81 25.67 -14.93
CA SER A 194 16.74 27.13 -15.08
C SER A 194 15.35 27.66 -15.46
N ASN A 195 14.55 26.83 -16.16
CA ASN A 195 13.20 27.15 -16.61
C ASN A 195 12.09 26.71 -15.63
N VAL A 196 12.44 26.30 -14.42
CA VAL A 196 11.49 25.86 -13.38
C VAL A 196 11.53 26.82 -12.20
N ALA A 197 10.35 27.17 -11.68
CA ALA A 197 10.24 28.06 -10.52
C ALA A 197 11.06 27.56 -9.33
N GLY A 198 11.76 28.46 -8.64
CA GLY A 198 12.64 28.09 -7.53
C GLY A 198 11.96 27.33 -6.38
N LYS A 199 10.66 27.56 -6.16
CA LYS A 199 9.85 26.88 -5.13
C LYS A 199 9.29 25.51 -5.56
N ALA A 200 9.49 25.10 -6.81
CA ALA A 200 8.97 23.82 -7.28
C ALA A 200 9.70 22.68 -6.57
N GLU A 201 8.94 21.73 -6.02
CA GLU A 201 9.46 20.51 -5.39
C GLU A 201 8.61 19.31 -5.83
N ASN A 202 9.08 18.11 -5.53
CA ASN A 202 8.41 16.89 -5.97
C ASN A 202 7.03 16.76 -5.29
N GLU A 203 6.02 16.38 -6.08
CA GLU A 203 4.64 16.22 -5.64
C GLU A 203 4.03 14.93 -6.17
N TRP A 204 3.28 14.21 -5.33
CA TRP A 204 2.40 13.11 -5.72
C TRP A 204 1.43 12.77 -4.58
N SER A 205 0.52 11.83 -4.81
CA SER A 205 -0.53 11.47 -3.87
C SER A 205 -0.08 10.47 -2.80
N ALA A 206 -0.85 10.33 -1.73
CA ALA A 206 -0.58 9.32 -0.70
C ALA A 206 -0.72 7.90 -1.28
N ALA A 207 -1.69 7.68 -2.17
CA ALA A 207 -1.88 6.43 -2.91
C ALA A 207 -0.68 6.13 -3.81
N ASP A 208 -0.11 7.11 -4.50
CA ASP A 208 1.08 6.94 -5.35
C ASP A 208 2.33 6.63 -4.51
N GLN A 209 2.49 7.28 -3.36
CA GLN A 209 3.54 6.94 -2.40
C GLN A 209 3.38 5.51 -1.85
N ALA A 210 2.14 5.06 -1.61
CA ALA A 210 1.86 3.69 -1.17
C ALA A 210 2.15 2.66 -2.27
N LYS A 211 1.81 2.94 -3.54
CA LYS A 211 2.19 2.10 -4.69
C LYS A 211 3.71 1.92 -4.76
N LEU A 212 4.45 3.02 -4.62
CA LEU A 212 5.91 3.00 -4.59
C LEU A 212 6.44 2.15 -3.41
N ALA A 213 5.92 2.35 -2.21
CA ALA A 213 6.35 1.60 -1.03
C ALA A 213 6.05 0.09 -1.14
N VAL A 214 4.86 -0.29 -1.62
CA VAL A 214 4.48 -1.69 -1.90
C VAL A 214 5.44 -2.30 -2.92
N ALA A 215 5.66 -1.61 -4.05
CA ALA A 215 6.57 -2.09 -5.08
C ALA A 215 8.02 -2.22 -4.59
N LEU A 216 8.48 -1.27 -3.77
CA LEU A 216 9.82 -1.30 -3.18
C LEU A 216 9.99 -2.47 -2.21
N LEU A 217 9.05 -2.69 -1.29
CA LEU A 217 9.16 -3.78 -0.32
C LEU A 217 8.99 -5.16 -0.96
N ASN A 218 8.14 -5.29 -1.97
CA ASN A 218 7.95 -6.57 -2.67
C ASN A 218 9.15 -6.93 -3.55
N LYS A 219 9.82 -5.94 -4.15
CA LYS A 219 10.92 -6.18 -5.08
C LYS A 219 12.30 -6.17 -4.42
N TYR A 220 12.50 -5.30 -3.44
CA TYR A 220 13.78 -5.09 -2.76
C TYR A 220 13.58 -5.04 -1.22
N PRO A 221 13.10 -6.13 -0.59
CA PRO A 221 12.82 -6.16 0.86
C PRO A 221 14.07 -5.87 1.71
N GLU A 222 15.28 -6.06 1.17
CA GLU A 222 16.55 -5.73 1.82
C GLU A 222 16.70 -4.24 2.15
N VAL A 223 15.89 -3.34 1.57
CA VAL A 223 15.85 -1.92 1.98
C VAL A 223 15.60 -1.78 3.48
N LEU A 224 14.80 -2.69 4.07
CA LEU A 224 14.48 -2.71 5.49
C LEU A 224 15.71 -2.97 6.36
N GLN A 225 16.75 -3.62 5.84
CA GLN A 225 18.01 -3.82 6.57
C GLN A 225 18.66 -2.48 6.93
N THR A 226 18.45 -1.45 6.12
CA THR A 226 18.99 -0.10 6.35
C THR A 226 17.99 0.82 7.02
N THR A 227 16.72 0.82 6.60
CA THR A 227 15.72 1.73 7.20
C THR A 227 15.43 1.43 8.67
N LYS A 228 15.70 0.19 9.13
CA LYS A 228 15.54 -0.21 10.54
C LYS A 228 16.69 0.21 11.45
N ILE A 229 17.78 0.75 10.90
CA ILE A 229 18.96 1.14 11.68
C ILE A 229 18.67 2.48 12.37
N ALA A 230 18.60 2.46 13.70
CA ALA A 230 18.29 3.65 14.49
C ALA A 230 19.43 4.67 14.51
N LYS A 231 20.68 4.23 14.63
CA LYS A 231 21.87 5.09 14.66
C LYS A 231 23.03 4.41 13.93
N MET A 232 23.81 5.18 13.17
CA MET A 232 24.97 4.68 12.42
C MET A 232 26.00 5.80 12.23
N TRP A 233 27.28 5.45 12.11
CA TRP A 233 28.29 6.41 11.68
C TRP A 233 28.41 6.41 10.16
N PHE A 234 28.40 7.60 9.57
CA PHE A 234 28.91 7.83 8.22
C PHE A 234 30.42 8.04 8.30
N GLU A 235 31.20 7.36 7.45
CA GLU A 235 32.66 7.53 7.28
C GLU A 235 33.44 7.60 8.61
N LYS A 236 33.14 6.68 9.54
CA LYS A 236 33.72 6.63 10.89
C LYS A 236 35.25 6.63 10.84
N GLY A 237 35.88 7.48 11.66
CA GLY A 237 37.35 7.57 11.76
C GLY A 237 37.99 8.45 10.68
N THR A 238 37.20 9.07 9.81
CA THR A 238 37.67 10.07 8.84
C THR A 238 37.27 11.48 9.28
N LYS A 239 37.78 12.50 8.59
CA LYS A 239 37.35 13.90 8.77
C LYS A 239 35.90 14.18 8.35
N ASP A 240 35.28 13.27 7.60
CA ASP A 240 33.89 13.38 7.15
C ASP A 240 32.93 12.62 8.09
N ALA A 241 33.43 12.14 9.24
CA ALA A 241 32.67 11.31 10.16
C ALA A 241 31.42 12.05 10.69
N THR A 242 30.25 11.43 10.53
CA THR A 242 28.98 11.99 11.04
C THR A 242 28.19 10.92 11.78
N LYS A 243 27.74 11.22 12.99
CA LYS A 243 26.84 10.34 13.75
C LYS A 243 25.42 10.55 13.26
N MET A 244 24.96 9.65 12.41
CA MET A 244 23.60 9.67 11.88
C MET A 244 22.64 9.07 12.89
N GLU A 245 21.65 9.86 13.31
CA GLU A 245 20.46 9.39 14.00
C GLU A 245 19.31 9.35 13.01
N ASN A 246 18.59 8.23 12.95
CA ASN A 246 17.57 8.02 11.94
C ASN A 246 16.39 8.98 12.15
N TRP A 247 15.97 9.65 11.07
CA TRP A 247 14.82 10.55 11.13
C TRP A 247 13.49 9.83 11.36
N ASN A 248 13.42 8.51 11.21
CA ASN A 248 12.28 7.72 11.64
C ASN A 248 12.33 7.47 13.15
N TRP A 249 11.76 8.39 13.94
CA TRP A 249 11.77 8.26 15.40
C TRP A 249 10.88 7.14 15.94
N MET A 250 10.10 6.46 15.10
CA MET A 250 9.29 5.31 15.52
C MET A 250 10.10 4.01 15.60
N LEU A 251 11.37 4.01 15.16
CA LEU A 251 12.25 2.86 15.34
C LEU A 251 12.53 2.60 16.82
N LYS A 252 12.71 1.31 17.16
CA LYS A 252 13.05 0.88 18.52
C LYS A 252 14.27 1.65 19.04
N GLY A 253 14.12 2.27 20.21
CA GLY A 253 15.17 3.04 20.89
C GLY A 253 15.23 4.52 20.52
N LEU A 254 14.29 5.02 19.71
CA LEU A 254 14.14 6.44 19.40
C LEU A 254 12.87 7.03 20.05
N THR A 255 12.74 8.36 20.01
CA THR A 255 11.82 9.16 20.84
C THR A 255 10.34 8.92 20.59
N ALA A 256 9.94 8.43 19.41
CA ALA A 256 8.55 8.12 19.05
C ALA A 256 8.30 6.61 18.92
N SER A 257 9.20 5.77 19.44
CA SER A 257 9.05 4.31 19.45
C SER A 257 7.80 3.91 20.24
N TYR A 258 7.02 2.99 19.69
CA TYR A 258 5.85 2.44 20.36
C TYR A 258 5.93 0.93 20.40
N THR A 259 6.08 0.34 21.60
CA THR A 259 6.43 -1.08 21.78
C THR A 259 5.43 -2.07 21.18
N LYS A 260 4.16 -1.68 21.02
CA LYS A 260 3.14 -2.51 20.39
C LYS A 260 3.20 -2.49 18.86
N LEU A 261 4.01 -1.64 18.24
CA LEU A 261 4.16 -1.54 16.79
C LEU A 261 5.63 -1.76 16.40
N HIS A 262 5.91 -2.83 15.67
CA HIS A 262 7.26 -3.14 15.22
C HIS A 262 7.55 -2.39 13.92
N VAL A 263 7.87 -1.10 14.05
CA VAL A 263 8.24 -0.22 12.95
C VAL A 263 9.70 -0.45 12.56
N ASP A 264 9.95 -0.65 11.27
CA ASP A 264 11.29 -0.88 10.69
C ASP A 264 11.57 -0.02 9.44
N GLY A 265 10.73 0.98 9.16
CA GLY A 265 10.91 1.92 8.06
C GLY A 265 9.72 2.88 7.88
N LEU A 266 9.63 3.64 6.77
CA LEU A 266 10.56 3.70 5.63
C LEU A 266 11.25 5.05 5.54
N LYS A 267 10.49 6.14 5.41
CA LYS A 267 11.08 7.46 5.09
C LYS A 267 10.21 8.63 5.50
N THR A 268 10.81 9.59 6.19
CA THR A 268 10.26 10.91 6.49
C THR A 268 10.51 11.93 5.36
N GLY A 269 9.71 12.99 5.33
CA GLY A 269 9.97 14.16 4.49
C GLY A 269 9.39 15.44 5.09
N THR A 270 10.12 16.54 4.96
CA THR A 270 9.69 17.87 5.42
C THR A 270 10.18 18.95 4.47
N SER A 271 9.30 19.91 4.22
CA SER A 271 9.56 21.21 3.63
C SER A 271 8.43 22.15 4.06
N ASP A 272 8.59 23.45 3.82
CA ASP A 272 7.56 24.44 4.17
C ASP A 272 6.21 24.14 3.52
N ALA A 273 6.22 23.70 2.25
CA ALA A 273 4.99 23.38 1.51
C ALA A 273 4.52 21.93 1.76
N ALA A 274 5.41 20.99 2.06
CA ALA A 274 5.05 19.61 2.38
C ALA A 274 4.45 19.46 3.79
N GLY A 275 4.84 20.31 4.75
CA GLY A 275 4.62 20.04 6.16
C GLY A 275 5.37 18.78 6.61
N ALA A 276 4.86 18.08 7.62
CA ALA A 276 5.49 16.85 8.12
C ALA A 276 4.90 15.60 7.45
N ASN A 277 5.70 14.93 6.62
CA ASN A 277 5.33 13.69 5.92
C ASN A 277 6.05 12.47 6.49
N PHE A 278 5.40 11.30 6.43
CA PHE A 278 6.03 10.04 6.77
C PHE A 278 5.39 8.86 6.01
N THR A 279 6.23 8.06 5.36
CA THR A 279 5.90 6.69 4.94
C THR A 279 6.44 5.73 5.98
N GLY A 280 5.55 5.11 6.75
CA GLY A 280 5.85 4.13 7.77
C GLY A 280 5.54 2.72 7.30
N THR A 281 6.23 1.72 7.85
CA THR A 281 5.80 0.32 7.79
C THR A 281 5.94 -0.31 9.16
N ALA A 282 5.06 -1.25 9.48
CA ALA A 282 5.14 -2.05 10.67
C ALA A 282 4.80 -3.50 10.35
N HIS A 283 5.43 -4.44 11.05
CA HIS A 283 5.16 -5.87 10.92
C HIS A 283 4.79 -6.49 12.27
N ASN A 284 3.51 -6.81 12.44
CA ASN A 284 3.01 -7.44 13.65
C ASN A 284 2.28 -8.74 13.32
N ASN A 285 2.53 -9.79 14.12
CA ASN A 285 1.84 -11.08 14.03
C ASN A 285 1.84 -11.69 12.61
N GLY A 286 2.95 -11.57 11.89
CA GLY A 286 3.10 -12.12 10.54
C GLY A 286 2.39 -11.32 9.44
N ASN A 287 1.94 -10.10 9.74
CA ASN A 287 1.25 -9.23 8.79
C ASN A 287 1.93 -7.86 8.75
N ARG A 288 2.19 -7.35 7.54
CA ARG A 288 2.88 -6.08 7.33
C ARG A 288 1.94 -5.07 6.67
N ILE A 289 1.92 -3.88 7.24
CA ILE A 289 1.20 -2.74 6.66
C ILE A 289 2.17 -1.62 6.30
N ILE A 290 1.76 -0.79 5.35
CA ILE A 290 2.40 0.47 5.01
C ILE A 290 1.41 1.59 5.30
N THR A 291 1.87 2.67 5.91
CA THR A 291 1.09 3.90 6.10
C THR A 291 1.81 5.06 5.44
N VAL A 292 1.05 5.96 4.82
CA VAL A 292 1.55 7.25 4.35
C VAL A 292 0.74 8.34 5.02
N VAL A 293 1.43 9.31 5.62
CA VAL A 293 0.85 10.55 6.16
C VAL A 293 1.47 11.70 5.39
N LEU A 294 0.62 12.55 4.80
CA LEU A 294 1.03 13.76 4.09
C LEU A 294 0.49 15.01 4.78
N HIS A 295 1.37 15.98 4.99
CA HIS A 295 1.07 17.31 5.51
C HIS A 295 0.45 17.26 6.91
N ALA A 296 1.08 16.52 7.82
CA ALA A 296 0.84 16.71 9.24
C ALA A 296 1.45 18.04 9.72
N ALA A 297 1.03 18.49 10.90
CA ALA A 297 1.58 19.70 11.51
C ALA A 297 3.11 19.60 11.67
N HIS A 298 3.78 20.73 11.50
CA HIS A 298 5.23 20.87 11.63
C HIS A 298 5.54 22.21 12.30
N LYS A 299 5.38 22.28 13.62
CA LYS A 299 5.62 23.52 14.39
C LYS A 299 7.09 23.77 14.69
N SER A 300 7.89 22.71 14.73
CA SER A 300 9.34 22.75 14.93
C SER A 300 9.96 21.45 14.39
N GLU A 301 11.28 21.42 14.27
CA GLU A 301 12.04 20.23 13.87
C GLU A 301 11.83 19.04 14.80
N THR A 302 11.38 19.26 16.04
CA THR A 302 11.09 18.23 17.04
C THR A 302 9.61 17.86 17.12
N ASP A 303 8.75 18.40 16.26
CA ASP A 303 7.30 18.14 16.29
C ASP A 303 6.99 16.67 15.88
N PRO A 304 6.42 15.85 16.78
CA PRO A 304 6.18 14.43 16.52
C PRO A 304 4.86 14.16 15.74
N SER A 305 4.15 15.19 15.28
CA SER A 305 2.78 15.08 14.75
C SER A 305 2.61 14.02 13.66
N ARG A 306 3.58 13.87 12.75
CA ARG A 306 3.57 12.82 11.70
C ARG A 306 3.60 11.41 12.27
N PHE A 307 4.37 11.19 13.35
CA PHE A 307 4.54 9.89 13.99
C PHE A 307 3.31 9.57 14.84
N GLN A 308 2.76 10.55 15.54
CA GLN A 308 1.49 10.39 16.26
C GLN A 308 0.34 10.02 15.31
N GLN A 309 0.25 10.68 14.15
CA GLN A 309 -0.76 10.38 13.13
C GLN A 309 -0.54 8.98 12.53
N THR A 310 0.71 8.61 12.28
CA THR A 310 1.06 7.28 11.78
C THR A 310 0.73 6.18 12.79
N GLN A 311 1.09 6.37 14.06
CA GLN A 311 0.75 5.45 15.15
C GLN A 311 -0.77 5.23 15.24
N LYS A 312 -1.58 6.29 15.13
CA LYS A 312 -3.05 6.16 15.12
C LYS A 312 -3.54 5.29 13.97
N MET A 313 -3.03 5.52 12.76
CA MET A 313 -3.41 4.72 11.59
C MET A 313 -3.00 3.25 11.74
N MET A 314 -1.75 3.00 12.14
CA MET A 314 -1.27 1.64 12.37
C MET A 314 -2.06 0.93 13.46
N SER A 315 -2.31 1.60 14.60
CA SER A 315 -3.08 1.04 15.71
C SER A 315 -4.53 0.76 15.29
N TYR A 316 -5.15 1.66 14.52
CA TYR A 316 -6.48 1.44 13.97
C TYR A 316 -6.53 0.16 13.15
N VAL A 317 -5.60 -0.02 12.20
CA VAL A 317 -5.58 -1.21 11.35
C VAL A 317 -5.42 -2.48 12.19
N TYR A 318 -4.40 -2.55 13.05
CA TYR A 318 -4.15 -3.76 13.84
C TYR A 318 -5.24 -4.06 14.89
N ASN A 319 -6.01 -3.07 15.34
CA ASN A 319 -7.08 -3.27 16.31
C ASN A 319 -8.44 -3.60 15.67
N ASN A 320 -8.67 -3.20 14.41
CA ASN A 320 -9.99 -3.30 13.76
C ASN A 320 -10.04 -4.33 12.63
N PHE A 321 -8.89 -4.90 12.24
CA PHE A 321 -8.80 -5.90 11.19
C PHE A 321 -8.10 -7.16 11.67
N LYS A 322 -8.51 -8.28 11.08
CA LYS A 322 -7.90 -9.60 11.19
C LYS A 322 -7.50 -10.09 9.80
N THR A 323 -6.49 -10.93 9.70
CA THR A 323 -6.12 -11.53 8.42
C THR A 323 -6.76 -12.90 8.25
N VAL A 324 -7.16 -13.19 7.01
CA VAL A 324 -7.66 -14.51 6.58
C VAL A 324 -6.83 -14.96 5.39
N THR A 325 -6.27 -16.16 5.49
CA THR A 325 -5.54 -16.80 4.39
C THR A 325 -6.50 -17.68 3.61
N TYR A 326 -6.55 -17.49 2.30
CA TYR A 326 -7.23 -18.37 1.36
C TYR A 326 -6.15 -19.18 0.65
N HIS A 327 -6.21 -20.50 0.82
CA HIS A 327 -5.10 -21.38 0.46
C HIS A 327 -5.17 -21.85 -1.00
N ALA A 328 -4.02 -22.18 -1.56
CA ALA A 328 -3.90 -22.92 -2.81
C ALA A 328 -4.73 -24.22 -2.72
N GLY A 329 -5.46 -24.53 -3.79
CA GLY A 329 -6.41 -25.65 -3.82
C GLY A 329 -7.81 -25.33 -3.27
N GLN A 330 -8.01 -24.17 -2.63
CA GLN A 330 -9.33 -23.74 -2.19
C GLN A 330 -10.19 -23.28 -3.39
N ALA A 331 -11.42 -23.76 -3.45
CA ALA A 331 -12.43 -23.24 -4.37
C ALA A 331 -13.10 -21.99 -3.77
N VAL A 332 -13.24 -20.92 -4.57
CA VAL A 332 -13.82 -19.65 -4.14
C VAL A 332 -15.17 -19.43 -4.81
N THR A 333 -16.15 -18.94 -4.07
CA THR A 333 -17.48 -18.58 -4.60
C THR A 333 -17.34 -17.64 -5.80
N GLY A 334 -18.10 -17.90 -6.87
CA GLY A 334 -17.99 -17.17 -8.14
C GLY A 334 -16.91 -17.69 -9.11
N ALA A 335 -15.92 -18.46 -8.62
CA ALA A 335 -14.88 -19.09 -9.44
C ALA A 335 -14.62 -20.56 -9.04
N LYS A 336 -15.66 -21.29 -8.60
CA LYS A 336 -15.58 -22.74 -8.31
C LYS A 336 -15.47 -23.59 -9.59
N THR A 337 -16.01 -23.05 -10.67
CA THR A 337 -16.03 -23.67 -12.00
C THR A 337 -15.95 -22.60 -13.08
N VAL A 338 -15.43 -22.98 -14.25
CA VAL A 338 -15.50 -22.18 -15.48
C VAL A 338 -16.20 -22.98 -16.58
N THR A 339 -16.87 -22.30 -17.51
CA THR A 339 -17.45 -22.95 -18.69
C THR A 339 -16.34 -23.45 -19.61
N THR A 340 -16.61 -24.53 -20.34
CA THR A 340 -15.70 -25.11 -21.32
C THR A 340 -16.34 -25.09 -22.70
N HIS A 341 -15.54 -24.83 -23.74
CA HIS A 341 -16.01 -24.71 -25.12
C HIS A 341 -16.20 -26.10 -25.77
N ASP A 342 -15.15 -26.92 -25.80
CA ASP A 342 -15.09 -28.19 -26.55
C ASP A 342 -14.67 -29.40 -25.71
N ALA A 343 -14.76 -29.28 -24.38
CA ALA A 343 -14.46 -30.35 -23.44
C ALA A 343 -15.58 -31.41 -23.34
N LYS A 344 -15.25 -32.59 -22.81
CA LYS A 344 -16.22 -33.65 -22.47
C LYS A 344 -17.35 -33.10 -21.59
N GLU A 345 -16.97 -32.47 -20.50
CA GLU A 345 -17.88 -31.75 -19.59
C GLU A 345 -18.21 -30.33 -20.11
N LYS A 346 -19.31 -29.74 -19.63
CA LYS A 346 -19.66 -28.33 -19.92
C LYS A 346 -18.97 -27.32 -19.01
N THR A 347 -18.39 -27.79 -17.91
CA THR A 347 -17.65 -26.97 -16.95
C THR A 347 -16.41 -27.69 -16.45
N ALA A 348 -15.39 -26.92 -16.08
CA ALA A 348 -14.19 -27.39 -15.42
C ALA A 348 -14.16 -26.88 -13.98
N LYS A 349 -13.87 -27.76 -13.01
CA LYS A 349 -13.66 -27.39 -11.60
C LYS A 349 -12.36 -26.62 -11.43
N THR A 350 -12.40 -25.56 -10.65
CA THR A 350 -11.29 -24.63 -10.46
C THR A 350 -11.02 -24.35 -9.00
N ALA A 351 -9.77 -24.00 -8.71
CA ALA A 351 -9.30 -23.61 -7.39
C ALA A 351 -8.18 -22.57 -7.52
N LEU A 352 -7.91 -21.85 -6.43
CA LEU A 352 -6.73 -20.97 -6.35
C LEU A 352 -5.46 -21.79 -6.58
N ALA A 353 -4.52 -21.26 -7.34
CA ALA A 353 -3.23 -21.89 -7.56
C ALA A 353 -2.22 -21.52 -6.45
N ASP A 354 -2.35 -20.32 -5.89
CA ASP A 354 -1.47 -19.77 -4.85
C ASP A 354 -2.28 -19.33 -3.62
N ASP A 355 -1.59 -19.23 -2.48
CA ASP A 355 -2.12 -18.65 -1.25
C ASP A 355 -2.28 -17.13 -1.41
N VAL A 356 -3.36 -16.58 -0.83
CA VAL A 356 -3.55 -15.14 -0.69
C VAL A 356 -4.03 -14.82 0.72
N LYS A 357 -3.39 -13.83 1.34
CA LYS A 357 -3.80 -13.33 2.65
C LYS A 357 -4.48 -11.98 2.48
N LEU A 358 -5.71 -11.85 2.98
CA LEU A 358 -6.49 -10.61 2.95
C LEU A 358 -6.84 -10.15 4.36
N TRP A 359 -6.97 -8.84 4.52
CA TRP A 359 -7.44 -8.22 5.74
C TRP A 359 -8.95 -8.07 5.69
N LEU A 360 -9.62 -8.54 6.73
CA LEU A 360 -11.04 -8.38 6.94
C LEU A 360 -11.24 -7.51 8.17
N ARG A 361 -12.23 -6.62 8.15
CA ARG A 361 -12.66 -5.96 9.38
C ARG A 361 -13.11 -7.02 10.39
N ASN A 362 -12.96 -6.74 11.68
CA ASN A 362 -13.26 -7.72 12.72
C ASN A 362 -14.72 -8.21 12.70
N ASP A 363 -15.64 -7.36 12.25
CA ASP A 363 -17.07 -7.64 12.04
C ASP A 363 -17.39 -8.42 10.74
N GLN A 364 -16.40 -8.64 9.87
CA GLN A 364 -16.55 -9.42 8.64
C GLN A 364 -16.15 -10.90 8.85
N VAL A 365 -16.68 -11.76 7.99
CA VAL A 365 -16.43 -13.21 8.00
C VAL A 365 -15.73 -13.67 6.72
N ALA A 366 -14.97 -14.76 6.80
CA ALA A 366 -14.19 -15.30 5.67
C ALA A 366 -15.04 -15.65 4.44
N SER A 367 -16.33 -15.98 4.62
CA SER A 367 -17.26 -16.25 3.52
C SER A 367 -17.66 -15.03 2.70
N ASN A 368 -17.25 -13.81 3.11
CA ASN A 368 -17.49 -12.58 2.36
C ASN A 368 -16.64 -12.46 1.08
N ILE A 369 -15.67 -13.36 0.85
CA ILE A 369 -14.90 -13.36 -0.38
C ILE A 369 -15.73 -13.90 -1.57
N THR A 370 -15.62 -13.22 -2.71
CA THR A 370 -16.11 -13.71 -4.00
C THR A 370 -15.05 -13.53 -5.06
N ALA A 371 -15.15 -14.26 -6.16
CA ALA A 371 -14.19 -14.27 -7.24
C ALA A 371 -14.89 -14.17 -8.60
N LYS A 372 -14.30 -13.40 -9.52
CA LYS A 372 -14.63 -13.48 -10.95
C LYS A 372 -13.45 -14.12 -11.69
N PRO A 373 -13.63 -15.24 -12.40
CA PRO A 373 -12.55 -15.84 -13.18
C PRO A 373 -12.21 -14.94 -14.38
N GLN A 374 -10.93 -14.82 -14.68
CA GLN A 374 -10.37 -14.19 -15.87
C GLN A 374 -9.39 -15.17 -16.50
N LEU A 375 -9.80 -15.79 -17.60
CA LEU A 375 -9.02 -16.82 -18.29
C LEU A 375 -7.88 -16.22 -19.14
N LYS A 376 -6.82 -16.99 -19.35
CA LYS A 376 -5.74 -16.65 -20.29
C LYS A 376 -6.29 -16.67 -21.71
N ALA A 377 -5.99 -15.65 -22.50
CA ALA A 377 -6.44 -15.55 -23.89
C ALA A 377 -6.02 -16.79 -24.73
N SER A 378 -4.83 -17.33 -24.49
CA SER A 378 -4.32 -18.53 -25.17
C SER A 378 -5.05 -19.84 -24.82
N LEU A 379 -5.95 -19.83 -23.82
CA LEU A 379 -6.74 -20.98 -23.38
C LEU A 379 -8.24 -20.67 -23.43
N THR A 380 -8.64 -19.59 -24.10
CA THR A 380 -10.03 -19.12 -24.13
C THR A 380 -10.52 -19.06 -25.56
N LYS A 381 -11.67 -19.68 -25.81
CA LYS A 381 -12.43 -19.57 -27.05
C LYS A 381 -13.89 -19.33 -26.71
N ASP A 382 -14.51 -18.35 -27.35
CA ASP A 382 -15.91 -17.95 -27.12
C ASP A 382 -16.24 -17.72 -25.63
N HIS A 383 -15.33 -17.03 -24.94
CA HIS A 383 -15.40 -16.73 -23.50
C HIS A 383 -15.39 -17.97 -22.56
N ALA A 384 -15.08 -19.15 -23.09
CA ALA A 384 -14.99 -20.41 -22.34
C ALA A 384 -13.60 -21.04 -22.46
N LEU A 385 -13.27 -21.93 -21.52
CA LEU A 385 -12.01 -22.66 -21.49
C LEU A 385 -11.93 -23.66 -22.67
N GLU A 386 -10.88 -23.60 -23.46
CA GLU A 386 -10.62 -24.53 -24.57
C GLU A 386 -9.84 -25.76 -24.09
N ALA A 387 -10.27 -26.95 -24.49
CA ALA A 387 -9.62 -28.22 -24.17
C ALA A 387 -8.60 -28.62 -25.26
N PRO A 388 -7.51 -29.35 -24.90
CA PRO A 388 -7.25 -29.98 -23.61
C PRO A 388 -6.50 -29.08 -22.62
N VAL A 389 -6.76 -29.29 -21.32
CA VAL A 389 -6.03 -28.66 -20.21
C VAL A 389 -5.66 -29.74 -19.19
N THR A 390 -4.41 -29.77 -18.74
CA THR A 390 -3.93 -30.77 -17.78
C THR A 390 -4.31 -30.40 -16.34
N LYS A 391 -4.45 -31.41 -15.47
CA LYS A 391 -4.69 -31.20 -14.03
C LYS A 391 -3.65 -30.23 -13.45
N ASN A 392 -4.10 -29.29 -12.61
CA ASN A 392 -3.31 -28.24 -11.98
C ASN A 392 -2.76 -27.16 -12.94
N GLN A 393 -3.05 -27.21 -14.25
CA GLN A 393 -2.64 -26.16 -15.16
C GLN A 393 -3.29 -24.83 -14.77
N GLN A 394 -2.48 -23.78 -14.67
CA GLN A 394 -2.97 -22.43 -14.43
C GLN A 394 -3.65 -21.88 -15.68
N ILE A 395 -4.94 -21.65 -15.58
CA ILE A 395 -5.81 -21.23 -16.69
C ILE A 395 -6.09 -19.72 -16.72
N GLY A 396 -5.69 -18.99 -15.68
CA GLY A 396 -6.02 -17.57 -15.55
C GLY A 396 -5.79 -17.01 -14.16
N THR A 397 -6.61 -16.04 -13.78
CA THR A 397 -6.69 -15.47 -12.43
C THR A 397 -8.12 -15.49 -11.90
N ALA A 398 -8.27 -15.62 -10.59
CA ALA A 398 -9.44 -15.25 -9.84
C ALA A 398 -9.28 -13.78 -9.40
N ASN A 399 -10.18 -12.91 -9.86
CA ASN A 399 -10.23 -11.52 -9.41
C ASN A 399 -11.10 -11.51 -8.14
N LEU A 400 -10.44 -11.52 -6.98
CA LEU A 400 -11.05 -11.65 -5.67
C LEU A 400 -11.53 -10.30 -5.15
N SER A 401 -12.76 -10.21 -4.67
CA SER A 401 -13.32 -9.06 -3.95
C SER A 401 -13.91 -9.47 -2.61
N LEU A 402 -13.92 -8.52 -1.67
CA LEU A 402 -14.52 -8.68 -0.36
C LEU A 402 -15.86 -7.95 -0.31
N LYS A 403 -16.94 -8.69 -0.03
CA LYS A 403 -18.27 -8.09 0.13
C LYS A 403 -18.24 -7.07 1.27
N GLY A 404 -18.68 -5.84 0.97
CA GLY A 404 -18.72 -4.73 1.92
C GLY A 404 -17.41 -3.94 2.04
N ASP A 405 -16.36 -4.31 1.33
CA ASP A 405 -15.17 -3.46 1.18
C ASP A 405 -15.48 -2.27 0.25
N GLN A 406 -15.39 -1.07 0.81
CA GLN A 406 -15.62 0.18 0.08
C GLN A 406 -14.32 0.79 -0.44
N LEU A 407 -13.16 0.42 0.10
CA LEU A 407 -11.87 1.03 -0.22
C LEU A 407 -11.27 0.34 -1.45
N GLY A 408 -11.20 -0.99 -1.44
CA GLY A 408 -10.59 -1.78 -2.51
C GLY A 408 -9.06 -1.84 -2.37
N PHE A 409 -8.36 -1.80 -3.50
CA PHE A 409 -6.91 -1.97 -3.58
C PHE A 409 -6.27 -0.82 -4.36
N LEU A 410 -4.97 -0.61 -4.15
CA LEU A 410 -4.18 0.37 -4.89
C LEU A 410 -4.35 0.20 -6.41
N GLY A 411 -4.42 1.33 -7.13
CA GLY A 411 -4.70 1.35 -8.56
C GLY A 411 -6.18 1.42 -8.91
N ASN A 412 -7.03 1.84 -7.97
CA ASN A 412 -8.47 2.07 -8.14
C ASN A 412 -9.22 0.82 -8.62
N THR A 413 -8.81 -0.34 -8.11
CA THR A 413 -9.46 -1.64 -8.38
C THR A 413 -10.17 -2.15 -7.12
N LYS A 414 -11.32 -2.81 -7.31
CA LYS A 414 -12.06 -3.48 -6.22
C LYS A 414 -11.68 -4.95 -6.06
N THR A 415 -10.68 -5.41 -6.81
CA THR A 415 -10.25 -6.81 -6.79
C THR A 415 -8.74 -6.95 -6.76
N VAL A 416 -8.26 -8.01 -6.11
CA VAL A 416 -6.89 -8.53 -6.24
C VAL A 416 -6.88 -9.76 -7.14
N LYS A 417 -5.87 -9.87 -8.01
CA LYS A 417 -5.73 -11.00 -8.94
C LYS A 417 -4.90 -12.10 -8.30
N VAL A 418 -5.46 -13.31 -8.24
CA VAL A 418 -4.76 -14.50 -7.72
C VAL A 418 -4.78 -15.59 -8.79
N PRO A 419 -3.67 -16.28 -9.08
CA PRO A 419 -3.65 -17.38 -10.04
C PRO A 419 -4.76 -18.43 -9.81
N LEU A 420 -5.40 -18.87 -10.90
CA LEU A 420 -6.48 -19.86 -10.90
C LEU A 420 -6.08 -21.08 -11.73
N LYS A 421 -6.30 -22.29 -11.20
CA LYS A 421 -5.98 -23.56 -11.86
C LYS A 421 -7.20 -24.50 -11.93
N VAL A 422 -7.17 -25.46 -12.86
CA VAL A 422 -8.13 -26.57 -12.89
C VAL A 422 -7.72 -27.65 -11.89
N THR A 423 -8.70 -28.27 -11.23
CA THR A 423 -8.44 -29.33 -10.23
C THR A 423 -8.38 -30.74 -10.83
N GLN A 424 -8.73 -30.87 -12.11
CA GLN A 424 -8.80 -32.11 -12.87
C GLN A 424 -8.45 -31.85 -14.33
N SER A 425 -8.01 -32.87 -15.07
CA SER A 425 -7.78 -32.76 -16.51
C SER A 425 -9.11 -32.46 -17.23
N VAL A 426 -9.06 -31.53 -18.17
CA VAL A 426 -10.18 -31.14 -19.02
C VAL A 426 -9.90 -31.69 -20.40
N GLU A 427 -10.50 -32.83 -20.71
CA GLU A 427 -10.28 -33.53 -21.98
C GLU A 427 -11.25 -33.05 -23.06
N LYS A 428 -10.78 -33.11 -24.31
CA LYS A 428 -11.59 -32.76 -25.47
C LYS A 428 -12.73 -33.75 -25.64
N ALA A 429 -13.93 -33.25 -25.94
CA ALA A 429 -15.04 -34.10 -26.35
C ALA A 429 -14.72 -34.79 -27.68
N ASN A 430 -15.30 -35.96 -27.88
CA ASN A 430 -15.18 -36.66 -29.16
C ASN A 430 -15.81 -35.83 -30.30
N VAL A 431 -15.44 -36.15 -31.54
CA VAL A 431 -15.81 -35.36 -32.73
C VAL A 431 -17.33 -35.29 -32.91
N PHE A 432 -18.07 -36.37 -32.65
CA PHE A 432 -19.52 -36.40 -32.76
C PHE A 432 -20.23 -35.48 -31.77
N VAL A 433 -19.81 -35.47 -30.50
CA VAL A 433 -20.34 -34.56 -29.48
C VAL A 433 -20.07 -33.12 -29.84
N ARG A 434 -18.88 -32.82 -30.39
CA ARG A 434 -18.53 -31.47 -30.84
C ARG A 434 -19.36 -31.02 -32.04
N MET A 435 -19.54 -31.88 -33.05
CA MET A 435 -20.38 -31.58 -34.21
C MET A 435 -21.84 -31.34 -33.79
N TRP A 436 -22.40 -32.20 -32.92
CA TRP A 436 -23.75 -32.02 -32.41
C TRP A 436 -23.92 -30.69 -31.66
N ARG A 437 -22.98 -30.33 -30.78
CA ARG A 437 -23.00 -29.05 -30.07
C ARG A 437 -22.91 -27.85 -31.02
N TRP A 438 -22.14 -27.97 -32.10
CA TRP A 438 -22.06 -26.93 -33.13
C TRP A 438 -23.39 -26.77 -33.88
N VAL A 439 -24.04 -27.88 -34.29
CA VAL A 439 -25.35 -27.85 -34.94
C VAL A 439 -26.40 -27.23 -34.02
N VAL A 440 -26.45 -27.62 -32.75
CA VAL A 440 -27.39 -27.06 -31.77
C VAL A 440 -27.16 -25.57 -31.52
N ALA A 441 -25.92 -25.06 -31.66
CA ALA A 441 -25.62 -23.64 -31.46
C ALA A 441 -26.02 -22.75 -32.66
N LEU A 442 -26.36 -23.34 -33.82
CA LEU A 442 -26.83 -22.60 -35.01
C LEU A 442 -28.34 -22.32 -35.01
N PHE A 443 -29.09 -22.98 -34.14
CA PHE A 443 -30.53 -22.82 -33.94
C PHE A 443 -30.80 -22.26 -32.54
#